data_AF-A0A928VIQ5-F1
#
_entry.id   AF-A0A928VIQ5-F1
#
_cell.length_a   1.000
_cell.length_b   1.000
_cell.length_c   1.000
_cell.angle_alpha   90.00
_cell.angle_beta   90.00
_cell.angle_gamma   90.00
#
_symmetry.space_group_name_H-M   'P 1'
#
loop_
_entity.id
_entity.type
_entity.pdbx_description
1 polymer ?
#
loop_
_entity_poly.entity_id
_entity_poly.type
_entity_poly.pdbx_seq_one_letter_code
_entity_poly.pdbx_strand_id
1 'polypeptide(L)'
;MAQPETTPSPAAAFDTSADIAAPVAPSKDSPLEQNTSQASQKASFRDVMSCFLSTFVTIFLAEIGDKTQIATLLMSAQSHKPLTVFIGAATALIATSLVGVLLGRWLSKVLTPRTLERVTGVILAVVSVLLFIDVAGA
;
A
#
# COMPACT_ATOMS: atom_id res chain seq x y z
N MET A 1 -2.62 75.53 -64.49
CA MET A 1 -2.16 74.72 -65.64
C MET A 1 -1.68 73.39 -65.09
N ALA A 2 -2.41 72.33 -65.47
CA ALA A 2 -2.30 70.88 -65.21
C ALA A 2 -1.20 70.31 -64.29
N GLN A 3 -1.64 69.46 -63.35
CA GLN A 3 -0.84 68.36 -62.80
C GLN A 3 -0.62 67.26 -63.86
N PRO A 4 0.34 66.35 -63.65
CA PRO A 4 0.12 64.94 -63.96
C PRO A 4 0.13 64.09 -62.70
N GLU A 5 -0.96 63.34 -62.56
CA GLU A 5 -1.17 62.30 -61.56
C GLU A 5 -0.20 61.14 -61.73
N THR A 6 0.28 60.59 -60.61
CA THR A 6 0.70 59.18 -60.53
C THR A 6 0.33 58.63 -59.15
N THR A 7 -0.92 58.22 -58.97
CA THR A 7 -1.26 57.04 -58.16
C THR A 7 -1.00 55.79 -59.03
N PRO A 8 -0.50 54.67 -58.49
CA PRO A 8 -1.28 53.78 -57.61
C PRO A 8 -0.41 53.32 -56.41
N SER A 9 -0.81 52.52 -55.41
CA SER A 9 -1.92 51.60 -55.20
C SER A 9 -1.95 51.28 -53.68
N PRO A 10 -3.12 50.98 -53.10
CA PRO A 10 -3.28 50.60 -51.71
C PRO A 10 -3.18 49.08 -51.56
N ALA A 11 -2.02 48.53 -51.19
CA ALA A 11 -1.92 47.09 -50.89
C ALA A 11 -0.55 46.73 -50.27
N ALA A 12 -0.23 47.26 -49.09
CA ALA A 12 0.64 46.50 -48.19
C ALA A 12 -0.23 45.34 -47.66
N ALA A 13 -0.37 44.33 -48.50
CA ALA A 13 -1.08 43.11 -48.23
C ALA A 13 -0.52 42.49 -46.96
N PHE A 14 -1.39 42.32 -45.98
CA PHE A 14 -1.26 41.26 -44.99
C PHE A 14 -1.10 39.96 -45.79
N ASP A 15 0.14 39.48 -45.93
CA ASP A 15 0.44 38.18 -46.53
C ASP A 15 -0.10 37.10 -45.59
N THR A 16 -1.37 36.80 -45.80
CA THR A 16 -2.10 35.67 -45.22
C THR A 16 -1.97 34.51 -46.19
N SER A 17 -0.79 33.92 -46.33
CA SER A 17 -0.61 32.65 -47.07
C SER A 17 0.77 32.02 -46.82
N ALA A 18 1.10 31.62 -45.57
CA ALA A 18 2.10 30.56 -45.37
C ALA A 18 2.17 29.90 -43.99
N ASP A 19 1.63 30.46 -42.89
CA ASP A 19 1.77 29.84 -41.56
C ASP A 19 0.55 29.02 -41.11
N ILE A 20 -0.06 28.28 -42.05
CA ILE A 20 -0.90 27.14 -41.70
C ILE A 20 0.01 25.92 -41.55
N ALA A 21 0.09 25.45 -40.30
CA ALA A 21 0.34 24.06 -39.91
C ALA A 21 1.74 23.48 -40.19
N ALA A 22 2.66 23.73 -39.26
CA ALA A 22 3.46 22.63 -38.74
C ALA A 22 2.97 22.33 -37.31
N PRO A 23 2.66 21.07 -36.95
CA PRO A 23 2.40 20.72 -35.57
C PRO A 23 3.67 21.04 -34.78
N VAL A 24 3.60 21.99 -33.84
CA VAL A 24 4.61 22.13 -32.79
C VAL A 24 4.70 20.77 -32.11
N ALA A 25 5.79 20.06 -32.41
CA ALA A 25 6.13 18.82 -31.74
C ALA A 25 6.21 19.12 -30.23
N PRO A 26 5.74 18.21 -29.36
CA PRO A 26 5.86 18.40 -27.92
C PRO A 26 7.35 18.54 -27.57
N SER A 27 7.71 19.70 -27.04
CA SER A 27 9.01 20.04 -26.48
C SER A 27 9.42 19.02 -25.42
N LYS A 28 10.56 18.37 -25.62
CA LYS A 28 11.09 17.23 -24.84
C LYS A 28 11.60 17.57 -23.43
N ASP A 29 11.32 18.75 -22.88
CA ASP A 29 12.00 19.24 -21.67
C ASP A 29 11.03 19.52 -20.50
N SER A 30 10.09 18.62 -20.26
CA SER A 30 9.32 18.57 -18.99
C SER A 30 9.85 17.44 -18.11
N PRO A 31 10.59 17.72 -17.01
CA PRO A 31 11.08 16.68 -16.11
C PRO A 31 10.00 16.02 -15.22
N LEU A 32 8.70 16.18 -15.51
CA LEU A 32 7.62 15.84 -14.59
C LEU A 32 6.77 14.62 -14.98
N GLU A 33 7.28 13.71 -15.81
CA GLU A 33 6.47 12.56 -16.26
C GLU A 33 7.21 11.20 -16.36
N GLN A 34 8.25 10.97 -15.53
CA GLN A 34 8.98 9.69 -15.59
C GLN A 34 9.02 8.86 -14.30
N ASN A 35 8.53 9.37 -13.16
CA ASN A 35 8.54 8.62 -11.90
C ASN A 35 7.18 8.02 -11.48
N THR A 36 6.16 8.06 -12.34
CA THR A 36 4.81 7.54 -11.98
C THR A 36 4.43 6.28 -12.77
N SER A 37 5.23 5.87 -13.76
CA SER A 37 4.92 4.73 -14.64
C SER A 37 5.84 3.51 -14.45
N GLN A 38 6.52 3.39 -13.31
CA GLN A 38 7.09 2.11 -12.84
C GLN A 38 6.00 1.21 -12.23
N ALA A 39 4.85 1.10 -12.91
CA ALA A 39 3.81 0.16 -12.58
C ALA A 39 4.13 -1.17 -13.28
N SER A 40 4.24 -2.25 -12.50
CA SER A 40 4.46 -3.64 -12.94
C SER A 40 5.91 -4.03 -13.29
N GLN A 41 6.87 -3.68 -12.41
CA GLN A 41 8.15 -4.39 -12.35
C GLN A 41 7.88 -5.86 -11.99
N LYS A 42 8.16 -6.78 -12.91
CA LYS A 42 8.17 -8.23 -12.68
C LYS A 42 8.99 -8.49 -11.42
N ALA A 43 8.34 -8.87 -10.32
CA ALA A 43 9.00 -9.03 -9.03
C ALA A 43 10.23 -9.93 -9.21
N SER A 44 11.42 -9.37 -8.98
CA SER A 44 12.64 -10.14 -9.09
C SER A 44 12.63 -11.20 -7.99
N PHE A 45 13.24 -12.36 -8.23
CA PHE A 45 13.38 -13.38 -7.19
C PHE A 45 14.02 -12.82 -5.91
N ARG A 46 14.93 -11.84 -6.06
CA ARG A 46 15.53 -11.12 -4.92
C ARG A 46 14.52 -10.29 -4.14
N ASP A 47 13.56 -9.64 -4.81
CA ASP A 47 12.54 -8.82 -4.17
C ASP A 47 11.56 -9.70 -3.38
N VAL A 48 11.16 -10.84 -3.98
CA VAL A 48 10.31 -11.84 -3.31
C VAL A 48 11.05 -12.44 -2.11
N MET A 49 12.32 -12.80 -2.26
CA MET A 49 13.13 -13.35 -1.17
C MET A 49 13.35 -12.33 -0.06
N SER A 50 13.60 -11.06 -0.39
CA SER A 50 13.75 -9.98 0.58
C SER A 50 12.45 -9.71 1.35
N CYS A 51 11.33 -9.64 0.64
CA CYS A 51 10.01 -9.48 1.25
C CYS A 51 9.64 -10.66 2.15
N PHE A 52 9.87 -11.89 1.69
CA PHE A 52 9.67 -13.11 2.48
C PHE A 52 10.53 -13.10 3.74
N LEU A 53 11.83 -12.84 3.61
CA LEU A 53 12.75 -12.88 4.75
C LEU A 53 12.46 -11.75 5.75
N SER A 54 12.15 -10.54 5.28
CA SER A 54 11.78 -9.42 6.14
C SER A 54 10.49 -9.69 6.90
N THR A 55 9.46 -10.18 6.20
CA THR A 55 8.17 -10.54 6.82
C THR A 55 8.34 -11.70 7.79
N PHE A 56 9.08 -12.74 7.40
CA PHE A 56 9.38 -13.90 8.24
C PHE A 56 10.11 -13.50 9.52
N VAL A 57 11.22 -12.75 9.42
CA VAL A 57 11.99 -12.32 10.60
C VAL A 57 11.14 -11.43 11.51
N THR A 58 10.38 -10.49 10.94
CA THR A 58 9.52 -9.59 11.72
C THR A 58 8.45 -10.37 12.48
N ILE A 59 7.73 -11.27 11.81
CA ILE A 59 6.68 -12.08 12.44
C ILE A 59 7.31 -13.07 13.42
N PHE A 60 8.40 -13.74 13.06
CA PHE A 60 9.09 -14.68 13.93
C PHE A 60 9.53 -14.01 15.23
N LEU A 61 10.19 -12.85 15.18
CA LEU A 61 10.56 -12.11 16.39
C LEU A 61 9.35 -11.66 17.21
N ALA A 62 8.26 -11.26 16.56
CA ALA A 62 7.02 -10.90 17.25
C ALA A 62 6.34 -12.12 17.93
N GLU A 63 6.54 -13.32 17.37
CA GLU A 63 5.92 -14.57 17.82
C GLU A 63 6.82 -15.42 18.74
N ILE A 64 8.13 -15.16 18.81
CA ILE A 64 9.03 -15.97 19.66
C ILE A 64 8.60 -15.88 21.12
N GLY A 65 8.20 -17.02 21.66
CA GLY A 65 7.76 -17.11 23.06
C GLY A 65 6.34 -16.58 23.27
N ASP A 66 5.52 -16.48 22.22
CA ASP A 66 4.10 -16.18 22.41
C ASP A 66 3.47 -17.20 23.37
N LYS A 67 2.54 -16.71 24.19
CA LYS A 67 1.81 -17.49 25.18
C LYS A 67 1.09 -18.67 24.52
N THR A 68 0.65 -18.53 23.27
CA THR A 68 0.02 -19.61 22.52
C THR A 68 0.99 -20.75 22.24
N GLN A 69 2.28 -20.47 22.02
CA GLN A 69 3.30 -21.51 21.79
C GLN A 69 3.58 -22.30 23.08
N ILE A 70 3.73 -21.62 24.21
CA ILE A 70 3.91 -22.27 25.52
C ILE A 70 2.65 -23.06 25.92
N ALA A 71 1.45 -22.50 25.70
CA ALA A 71 0.20 -23.21 25.97
C ALA A 71 0.07 -24.48 25.10
N THR A 72 0.41 -24.40 23.81
CA THR A 72 0.38 -25.56 22.91
C THR A 72 1.42 -26.60 23.30
N LEU A 73 2.63 -26.18 23.69
CA LEU A 73 3.69 -27.06 24.18
C LEU A 73 3.26 -27.79 25.45
N LEU A 74 2.72 -27.07 26.44
CA LEU A 74 2.22 -27.64 27.69
C LEU A 74 1.05 -28.61 27.45
N MET A 75 0.10 -28.24 26.58
CA MET A 75 -1.02 -29.10 26.21
C MET A 75 -0.52 -30.37 25.50
N SER A 76 0.47 -30.26 24.62
CA SER A 76 1.11 -31.38 23.93
C SER A 76 1.84 -32.30 24.92
N ALA A 77 2.57 -31.73 25.87
CA ALA A 77 3.29 -32.45 26.91
C ALA A 77 2.34 -33.25 27.83
N GLN A 78 1.15 -32.72 28.13
CA GLN A 78 0.17 -33.39 28.99
C GLN A 78 -0.72 -34.41 28.26
N SER A 79 -0.96 -34.25 26.96
CA SER A 79 -2.05 -34.98 26.28
C SER A 79 -1.77 -36.45 25.95
N HIS A 80 -0.58 -36.99 26.23
CA HIS A 80 -0.10 -38.33 25.80
C HIS A 80 -0.25 -38.64 24.29
N LYS A 81 -0.79 -37.71 23.50
CA LYS A 81 -1.16 -37.80 22.07
C LYS A 81 -0.83 -36.46 21.39
N PRO A 82 0.46 -36.19 21.11
CA PRO A 82 0.91 -34.89 20.59
C PRO A 82 0.31 -34.54 19.23
N LEU A 83 0.01 -35.53 18.38
CA LEU A 83 -0.61 -35.30 17.07
C LEU A 83 -2.04 -34.73 17.18
N THR A 84 -2.82 -35.16 18.18
CA THR A 84 -4.17 -34.63 18.38
C THR A 84 -4.14 -33.16 18.80
N VAL A 85 -3.20 -32.78 19.67
CA VAL A 85 -2.97 -31.39 20.07
C VAL A 85 -2.53 -30.54 18.90
N PHE A 86 -1.61 -31.05 18.07
CA PHE A 86 -1.16 -30.35 16.88
C PHE A 86 -2.32 -30.05 15.91
N ILE A 87 -3.14 -31.05 15.58
CA ILE A 87 -4.29 -30.86 14.68
C ILE A 87 -5.32 -29.91 15.31
N GLY A 88 -5.58 -30.00 16.61
CA GLY A 88 -6.48 -29.09 17.32
C GLY A 88 -5.99 -27.64 17.26
N ALA A 89 -4.72 -27.39 17.61
CA ALA A 89 -4.11 -26.08 17.56
C ALA A 89 -4.04 -25.51 16.13
N ALA A 90 -3.66 -26.33 15.15
CA ALA A 90 -3.65 -25.93 13.75
C ALA A 90 -5.04 -25.55 13.24
N THR A 91 -6.06 -26.35 13.58
CA THR A 91 -7.46 -26.06 13.21
C THR A 91 -7.95 -24.79 13.88
N ALA A 92 -7.64 -24.58 15.17
CA ALA A 92 -7.99 -23.37 15.89
C ALA A 92 -7.34 -22.13 15.28
N LEU A 93 -6.08 -22.21 14.87
CA LEU A 93 -5.36 -21.13 14.22
C LEU A 93 -5.98 -20.77 12.86
N ILE A 94 -6.30 -21.78 12.04
CA ILE A 94 -6.96 -21.59 10.74
C ILE A 94 -8.34 -20.96 10.94
N ALA A 95 -9.13 -21.47 11.88
CA ALA A 95 -10.47 -20.95 12.17
C ALA A 95 -10.41 -19.49 12.65
N THR A 96 -9.52 -19.19 13.58
CA THR A 96 -9.34 -17.83 14.11
C THR A 96 -8.87 -16.87 13.01
N SER A 97 -7.91 -17.29 12.17
CA SER A 97 -7.44 -16.51 11.03
C SER A 97 -8.55 -16.24 10.03
N LEU A 98 -9.37 -17.26 9.72
CA LEU A 98 -10.50 -17.12 8.80
C LEU A 98 -11.51 -16.12 9.33
N VAL A 99 -11.88 -16.21 10.61
CA VAL A 99 -12.79 -15.25 11.26
C VAL A 99 -12.20 -13.84 11.23
N GLY A 100 -10.91 -13.69 11.54
CA GLY A 100 -10.21 -12.41 11.49
C GLY A 100 -10.21 -11.77 10.10
N VAL A 101 -9.95 -12.55 9.04
CA VAL A 101 -9.97 -12.08 7.65
C VAL A 101 -11.40 -11.71 7.20
N LEU A 102 -12.40 -12.50 7.58
CA LEU A 102 -13.80 -12.22 7.23
C LEU A 102 -14.29 -10.95 7.90
N LEU A 103 -14.01 -10.81 9.20
CA LEU A 103 -14.38 -9.65 9.99
C LEU A 103 -13.62 -8.41 9.50
N GLY A 104 -12.32 -8.53 9.25
CA GLY A 104 -11.50 -7.46 8.69
C GLY A 104 -12.01 -6.99 7.32
N ARG A 105 -12.31 -7.92 6.41
CA ARG A 105 -12.91 -7.60 5.10
C ARG A 105 -14.26 -6.89 5.23
N TRP A 106 -15.08 -7.30 6.18
CA TRP A 106 -16.36 -6.64 6.44
C TRP A 106 -16.15 -5.22 7.00
N LEU A 107 -15.26 -5.08 7.98
CA LEU A 107 -14.93 -3.78 8.59
C LEU A 107 -14.36 -2.79 7.58
N SER A 108 -13.49 -3.25 6.67
CA SER A 108 -12.91 -2.40 5.61
C SER A 108 -13.93 -1.88 4.61
N LYS A 109 -15.12 -2.51 4.49
CA LYS A 109 -16.21 -2.01 3.63
C LYS A 109 -17.06 -0.96 4.33
N VAL A 110 -17.16 -1.03 5.66
CA VAL A 110 -18.04 -0.17 6.46
C VAL A 110 -17.29 1.07 6.97
N LEU A 111 -16.00 0.94 7.27
CA LEU A 111 -15.19 1.99 7.90
C LEU A 111 -14.17 2.60 6.93
N THR A 112 -14.01 3.91 6.99
CA THR A 112 -12.94 4.64 6.30
C THR A 112 -11.56 4.22 6.85
N PRO A 113 -10.50 4.08 6.02
CA PRO A 113 -9.17 3.63 6.46
C PRO A 113 -8.60 4.42 7.64
N ARG A 114 -8.77 5.75 7.65
CA ARG A 114 -8.31 6.63 8.75
C ARG A 114 -8.95 6.30 10.09
N THR A 115 -10.23 5.92 10.08
CA THR A 115 -10.95 5.53 11.30
C THR A 115 -10.43 4.19 11.81
N LEU A 116 -10.17 3.24 10.90
CA LEU A 116 -9.65 1.92 11.25
C LEU A 116 -8.26 2.03 11.90
N GLU A 117 -7.34 2.81 11.31
CA GLU A 117 -6.01 3.06 11.89
C GLU A 117 -6.08 3.68 13.29
N ARG A 118 -6.92 4.72 13.46
CA ARG A 118 -7.08 5.39 14.75
C ARG A 118 -7.68 4.46 15.80
N VAL A 119 -8.73 3.71 15.45
CA VAL A 119 -9.40 2.78 16.38
C VAL A 119 -8.44 1.67 16.79
N THR A 120 -7.73 1.04 15.86
CA THR A 120 -6.72 0.01 16.17
C THR A 120 -5.64 0.55 17.09
N GLY A 121 -5.11 1.75 16.80
CA GLY A 121 -4.11 2.39 17.65
C GLY A 121 -4.60 2.68 19.07
N VAL A 122 -5.83 3.21 19.20
CA VAL A 122 -6.43 3.48 20.53
C VAL A 122 -6.68 2.19 21.30
N ILE A 123 -7.24 1.15 20.65
CA ILE A 123 -7.48 -0.15 21.29
C ILE A 123 -6.15 -0.75 21.78
N LEU A 124 -5.11 -0.75 20.94
CA LEU A 124 -3.79 -1.24 21.34
C LEU A 124 -3.18 -0.44 22.49
N ALA A 125 -3.31 0.89 22.47
CA ALA A 125 -2.82 1.74 23.55
C ALA A 125 -3.53 1.44 24.88
N VAL A 126 -4.85 1.27 24.85
CA VAL A 126 -5.64 0.91 26.03
C VAL A 126 -5.24 -0.46 26.55
N VAL A 127 -5.17 -1.48 25.69
CA VAL A 127 -4.75 -2.84 26.10
C VAL A 127 -3.33 -2.81 26.68
N SER A 128 -2.42 -2.06 26.08
CA SER A 128 -1.05 -1.89 26.57
C SER A 128 -1.02 -1.29 27.98
N VAL A 129 -1.76 -0.20 28.21
CA VAL A 129 -1.86 0.44 29.55
C VAL A 129 -2.50 -0.50 30.56
N LEU A 130 -3.57 -1.21 30.19
CA LEU A 130 -4.23 -2.16 31.07
C LEU A 130 -3.28 -3.30 31.50
N LEU A 131 -2.55 -3.90 30.56
CA LEU A 131 -1.56 -4.92 30.86
C LEU A 131 -0.40 -4.38 31.71
N PHE A 132 0.02 -3.13 31.47
CA PHE A 132 1.06 -2.50 32.28
C PHE A 132 0.62 -2.30 33.73
N ILE A 133 -0.62 -1.87 33.95
CA ILE A 133 -1.17 -1.72 35.31
C ILE A 133 -1.30 -3.08 36.00
N ASP A 134 -1.80 -4.10 35.29
CA ASP A 134 -1.92 -5.47 35.81
C ASP A 134 -0.56 -6.03 36.22
N VAL A 135 0.48 -5.83 35.40
CA VAL A 135 1.84 -6.31 35.71
C VAL A 135 2.54 -5.50 36.80
N ALA A 136 2.23 -4.21 36.94
CA ALA A 136 2.84 -3.33 37.94
C ALA A 136 2.15 -3.41 39.31
N GLY A 137 0.89 -3.87 39.33
CA GLY A 137 0.11 -4.07 40.55
C GLY A 137 0.17 -5.49 41.13
N ALA A 138 0.66 -6.46 40.35
CA ALA A 138 0.93 -7.85 40.79
C ALA A 138 2.34 -7.99 41.39
#